data_AF-A0A9Q5N8W2-F1
#
_entry.id   AF-A0A9Q5N8W2-F1
#
_cell.length_a   1.000
_cell.length_b   1.000
_cell.length_c   1.000
_cell.angle_alpha   90.00
_cell.angle_beta   90.00
_cell.angle_gamma   90.00
#
_symmetry.space_group_name_H-M   'P 1'
#
loop_
_entity.id
_entity.type
_entity.pdbx_description
1 polymer ?
#
loop_
_entity_poly.entity_id
_entity_poly.type
_entity_poly.pdbx_seq_one_letter_code
_entity_poly.pdbx_strand_id
1 'polypeptide(L)'
;MHVRRLNDILHLSIEREDFSRARRAWAILARCKEFDWKTKWRTGLLLLSDNPLSGQHHHQQASGGSVEFLKKFMRYYPDEQESVLQETILHLTHEGKFREALDELDLYLPSFPFQESPFLLAYAGLISFRLAISSSDDKIQCTF
;
A
#
# COMPACT_ATOMS: atom_id res chain seq x y z
N MET A 1 -2.08 26.53 -16.47
CA MET A 1 -3.49 26.70 -16.00
C MET A 1 -4.29 25.40 -16.03
N HIS A 2 -4.16 24.54 -17.04
CA HIS A 2 -4.95 23.29 -17.14
C HIS A 2 -4.59 22.22 -16.09
N VAL A 3 -3.30 22.11 -15.71
CA VAL A 3 -2.84 21.14 -14.70
C VAL A 3 -3.42 21.44 -13.31
N ARG A 4 -3.48 22.72 -12.91
CA ARG A 4 -4.11 23.12 -11.63
C ARG A 4 -5.59 22.78 -11.60
N ARG A 5 -6.34 23.15 -12.64
CA ARG A 5 -7.77 22.82 -12.75
C ARG A 5 -8.02 21.31 -12.72
N LEU A 6 -7.15 20.52 -13.36
CA LEU A 6 -7.28 19.07 -13.35
C LEU A 6 -6.95 18.46 -11.98
N ASN A 7 -5.98 19.04 -11.26
CA ASN A 7 -5.70 18.69 -9.86
C ASN A 7 -6.86 19.06 -8.93
N ASP A 8 -7.52 20.20 -9.14
CA ASP A 8 -8.71 20.60 -8.39
C ASP A 8 -9.87 19.62 -8.67
N ILE A 9 -10.09 19.24 -9.93
CA ILE A 9 -11.07 18.22 -10.31
C ILE A 9 -10.75 16.88 -9.66
N LEU A 10 -9.47 16.48 -9.59
CA LEU A 10 -9.05 15.27 -8.89
C LEU A 10 -9.45 15.31 -7.41
N HIS A 11 -9.08 16.37 -6.69
CA HIS A 11 -9.41 16.52 -5.27
C HIS A 11 -10.92 16.56 -5.01
N LEU A 12 -11.67 17.32 -5.82
CA LEU A 12 -13.13 17.37 -5.74
C LEU A 12 -13.79 16.03 -6.08
N SER A 13 -13.20 15.23 -6.97
CA SER A 13 -13.72 13.90 -7.29
C SER A 13 -13.47 12.91 -6.14
N ILE A 14 -12.34 13.06 -5.43
CA ILE A 14 -12.04 12.27 -4.22
C ILE A 14 -13.01 12.63 -3.09
N GLU A 15 -13.24 13.92 -2.82
CA GLU A 15 -14.18 14.38 -1.78
C GLU A 15 -15.63 13.95 -2.05
N ARG A 16 -15.99 13.75 -3.32
CA ARG A 16 -17.33 13.30 -3.74
C ARG A 16 -17.44 11.78 -3.90
N GLU A 17 -16.39 11.03 -3.55
CA GLU A 17 -16.31 9.57 -3.70
C GLU A 17 -16.52 9.10 -5.17
N ASP A 18 -16.31 9.98 -6.15
CA ASP A 18 -16.35 9.64 -7.58
C ASP A 18 -14.96 9.18 -8.05
N PHE A 19 -14.59 7.97 -7.62
CA PHE A 19 -13.29 7.36 -7.90
C PHE A 19 -13.08 7.05 -9.39
N SER A 20 -14.16 6.82 -10.14
CA SER A 20 -14.08 6.61 -11.60
C SER A 20 -13.57 7.85 -12.31
N ARG A 21 -14.08 9.02 -11.95
CA ARG A 21 -13.63 10.29 -12.49
C ARG A 21 -12.25 10.67 -11.98
N ALA A 22 -11.98 10.43 -10.69
CA ALA A 22 -10.68 10.68 -10.08
C ALA A 22 -9.57 9.87 -10.77
N ARG A 23 -9.81 8.60 -11.11
CA ARG A 23 -8.86 7.74 -11.83
C ARG A 23 -8.52 8.26 -13.23
N ARG A 24 -9.51 8.73 -13.98
CA ARG A 24 -9.29 9.32 -15.31
C ARG A 24 -8.48 10.61 -15.20
N ALA A 25 -8.82 11.47 -14.23
CA ALA A 25 -8.06 12.70 -13.97
C ALA A 25 -6.61 12.39 -13.58
N TRP A 26 -6.40 11.39 -12.71
CA TRP A 26 -5.08 10.92 -12.29
C TRP A 26 -4.25 10.36 -13.45
N ALA A 27 -4.84 9.53 -14.32
CA ALA A 27 -4.15 8.96 -15.49
C ALA A 27 -3.70 10.05 -16.48
N ILE A 28 -4.47 11.13 -16.61
CA ILE A 28 -4.09 12.29 -17.43
C ILE A 28 -2.98 13.09 -16.73
N LEU A 29 -3.11 13.36 -15.43
CA LEU A 29 -2.10 14.08 -14.63
C LEU A 29 -0.75 13.35 -14.61
N ALA A 30 -0.74 12.03 -14.45
CA ALA A 30 0.49 11.23 -14.42
C ALA A 30 1.28 11.28 -15.74
N ARG A 31 0.64 11.65 -16.86
CA ARG A 31 1.29 11.82 -18.17
C ARG A 31 1.81 13.25 -18.40
N CYS A 32 1.44 14.20 -17.54
CA CYS A 32 1.87 15.59 -17.65
C CYS A 32 3.22 15.80 -16.96
N LYS A 33 4.19 16.40 -17.65
CA LYS A 33 5.53 16.71 -17.09
C LYS A 33 5.51 17.75 -15.97
N GLU A 34 4.48 18.60 -15.94
CA GLU A 34 4.31 19.65 -14.92
C GLU A 34 3.76 19.11 -13.58
N PHE A 35 3.25 17.87 -13.56
CA PHE A 35 2.67 17.28 -12.38
C PHE A 35 3.64 16.28 -11.77
N ASP A 36 4.14 16.58 -10.58
CA ASP A 36 5.00 15.67 -9.85
C ASP A 36 4.18 14.57 -9.18
N TRP A 37 3.74 13.60 -9.97
CA TRP A 37 2.97 12.44 -9.50
C TRP A 37 3.70 11.67 -8.40
N LYS A 38 5.03 11.78 -8.32
CA LYS A 38 5.87 11.12 -7.33
C LYS A 38 5.54 11.62 -5.93
N THR A 39 5.36 12.91 -5.74
CA THR A 39 4.96 13.49 -4.44
C THR A 39 3.54 13.11 -4.01
N LYS A 40 2.72 12.62 -4.95
CA LYS A 40 1.31 12.27 -4.74
C LYS A 40 1.05 10.77 -4.95
N TRP A 41 2.07 9.92 -4.80
CA TRP A 41 1.95 8.47 -5.00
C TRP A 41 0.85 7.83 -4.14
N ARG A 42 0.63 8.33 -2.92
CA ARG A 42 -0.47 7.92 -2.02
C ARG A 42 -1.86 8.12 -2.65
N THR A 43 -2.05 9.18 -3.44
CA THR A 43 -3.30 9.40 -4.19
C THR A 43 -3.47 8.37 -5.30
N GLY A 44 -2.37 8.01 -5.99
CA GLY A 44 -2.39 6.91 -6.94
C GLY A 44 -2.76 5.57 -6.30
N LEU A 45 -2.19 5.29 -5.12
CA LEU A 45 -2.52 4.10 -4.33
C LEU A 45 -3.99 4.07 -3.91
N LEU A 46 -4.53 5.18 -3.39
CA LEU A 46 -5.95 5.31 -3.02
C LEU A 46 -6.90 4.99 -4.19
N LEU A 47 -6.54 5.41 -5.40
CA LEU A 47 -7.36 5.18 -6.60
C LEU A 47 -7.26 3.74 -7.14
N LEU A 48 -6.21 3.01 -6.76
CA LEU A 48 -6.00 1.60 -7.09
C LEU A 48 -6.69 0.68 -6.07
N SER A 49 -6.71 1.05 -4.79
CA SER A 49 -7.38 0.29 -3.73
C SER A 49 -8.91 0.38 -3.83
N ASP A 50 -9.46 1.51 -4.28
CA ASP A 50 -10.90 1.72 -4.39
C ASP A 50 -11.45 1.33 -5.77
N ASN A 51 -11.70 0.03 -5.98
CA ASN A 51 -12.38 -0.48 -7.17
C ASN A 51 -13.84 -0.88 -6.87
N PRO A 52 -14.78 0.07 -6.78
CA PRO A 52 -16.18 -0.22 -6.50
C PRO A 52 -16.92 -0.89 -7.68
N LEU A 53 -16.30 -1.02 -8.85
CA LEU A 53 -16.87 -1.71 -10.02
C LEU A 53 -16.67 -3.23 -9.98
N SER A 54 -15.89 -3.74 -9.01
CA SER A 54 -15.68 -5.18 -8.85
C SER A 54 -16.69 -5.75 -7.87
N GLY A 55 -17.93 -5.93 -8.33
CA GLY A 55 -18.93 -6.70 -7.61
C GLY A 55 -18.35 -8.04 -7.13
N GLN A 56 -18.30 -8.21 -5.81
CA GLN A 56 -18.37 -9.46 -5.07
C GLN A 56 -17.38 -10.62 -5.33
N HIS A 57 -16.37 -10.54 -6.21
CA HIS A 57 -15.46 -11.70 -6.42
C HIS A 57 -13.95 -11.41 -6.62
N HIS A 58 -13.44 -10.19 -6.38
CA HIS A 58 -12.04 -9.82 -6.70
C HIS A 58 -11.24 -9.14 -5.58
N HIS A 59 -11.48 -9.48 -4.31
CA HIS A 59 -10.68 -8.96 -3.19
C HIS A 59 -9.19 -9.39 -3.27
N GLN A 60 -8.87 -10.46 -4.00
CA GLN A 60 -7.49 -10.93 -4.20
C GLN A 60 -6.72 -10.25 -5.34
N GLN A 61 -7.38 -9.63 -6.34
CA GLN A 61 -6.67 -9.03 -7.49
C GLN A 61 -6.39 -7.54 -7.32
N ALA A 62 -7.24 -6.78 -6.61
CA ALA A 62 -6.98 -5.37 -6.31
C ALA A 62 -5.74 -5.20 -5.40
N SER A 63 -5.58 -6.13 -4.46
CA SER A 63 -4.42 -6.34 -3.60
C SER A 63 -3.08 -6.40 -4.36
N GLY A 64 -3.00 -7.27 -5.38
CA GLY A 64 -1.76 -7.52 -6.11
C GLY A 64 -1.27 -6.30 -6.88
N GLY A 65 -2.19 -5.51 -7.46
CA GLY A 65 -1.84 -4.31 -8.21
C GLY A 65 -1.23 -3.21 -7.33
N SER A 66 -1.74 -3.04 -6.11
CA SER A 66 -1.22 -2.07 -5.14
C SER A 66 0.16 -2.46 -4.61
N VAL A 67 0.36 -3.71 -4.20
CA VAL A 67 1.67 -4.19 -3.73
C VAL A 67 2.70 -4.17 -4.86
N GLU A 68 2.34 -4.57 -6.07
CA GLU A 68 3.25 -4.50 -7.23
C GLU A 68 3.59 -3.05 -7.59
N PHE A 69 2.63 -2.12 -7.50
CA PHE A 69 2.86 -0.70 -7.69
C PHE A 69 3.85 -0.16 -6.63
N LEU A 70 3.65 -0.48 -5.36
CA LEU A 70 4.54 -0.06 -4.26
C LEU A 70 5.94 -0.65 -4.43
N LYS A 71 6.07 -1.93 -4.76
CA LYS A 71 7.36 -2.58 -5.04
C LYS A 71 8.10 -1.92 -6.21
N LYS A 72 7.39 -1.56 -7.29
CA LYS A 72 7.98 -0.79 -8.39
C LYS A 72 8.39 0.61 -7.91
N PHE A 73 7.54 1.27 -7.13
CA PHE A 73 7.81 2.62 -6.61
C PHE A 73 9.06 2.66 -5.72
N MET A 74 9.24 1.69 -4.81
CA MET A 74 10.44 1.55 -3.97
C MET A 74 11.73 1.45 -4.79
N ARG A 75 11.70 0.83 -5.98
CA ARG A 75 12.88 0.70 -6.85
C ARG A 75 13.28 2.02 -7.50
N TYR A 76 12.30 2.87 -7.82
CA TYR A 76 12.54 4.14 -8.50
C TYR A 76 12.81 5.31 -7.55
N TYR A 77 12.35 5.22 -6.29
CA TYR A 77 12.43 6.30 -5.30
C TYR A 77 13.00 5.79 -3.97
N PRO A 78 14.34 5.72 -3.84
CA PRO A 78 14.98 5.27 -2.60
C PRO A 78 14.65 6.16 -1.40
N ASP A 79 14.44 7.46 -1.62
CA ASP A 79 14.21 8.44 -0.56
C ASP A 79 12.89 8.22 0.20
N GLU A 80 11.88 7.66 -0.47
CA GLU A 80 10.55 7.38 0.10
C GLU A 80 10.38 5.90 0.51
N GLN A 81 11.44 5.09 0.42
CA GLN A 81 11.36 3.64 0.62
C GLN A 81 10.78 3.28 2.00
N GLU A 82 11.11 4.01 3.06
CA GLU A 82 10.59 3.72 4.40
C GLU A 82 9.07 3.90 4.46
N SER A 83 8.57 5.04 3.96
CA SER A 83 7.13 5.32 3.90
C SER A 83 6.38 4.30 3.04
N VAL A 84 6.98 3.90 1.92
CA VAL A 84 6.38 2.95 0.97
C VAL A 84 6.40 1.53 1.54
N LEU A 85 7.45 1.16 2.27
CA LEU A 85 7.55 -0.13 2.96
C LEU A 85 6.51 -0.23 4.08
N GLN A 86 6.37 0.82 4.91
CA GLN A 86 5.34 0.88 5.95
C GLN A 86 3.93 0.68 5.34
N GLU A 87 3.63 1.38 4.25
CA GLU A 87 2.35 1.25 3.56
C GLU A 87 2.14 -0.15 2.96
N THR A 88 3.20 -0.77 2.43
CA THR A 88 3.15 -2.14 1.91
C THR A 88 2.82 -3.14 3.01
N ILE A 89 3.47 -3.01 4.18
CA ILE A 89 3.23 -3.86 5.35
C ILE A 89 1.80 -3.68 5.86
N LEU A 90 1.30 -2.45 5.91
CA LEU A 90 -0.09 -2.17 6.30
C LEU A 90 -1.10 -2.82 5.35
N HIS A 91 -0.86 -2.74 4.04
CA HIS A 91 -1.69 -3.41 3.04
C HIS A 91 -1.70 -4.93 3.22
N LEU A 92 -0.52 -5.57 3.35
CA LEU A 92 -0.41 -7.02 3.57
C LEU A 92 -1.06 -7.44 4.90
N THR A 93 -0.94 -6.62 5.93
CA THR A 93 -1.56 -6.83 7.25
C THR A 93 -3.08 -6.76 7.18
N HIS A 94 -3.64 -5.77 6.45
CA HIS A 94 -5.08 -5.64 6.25
C HIS A 94 -5.65 -6.83 5.46
N GLU A 95 -4.87 -7.40 4.55
CA GLU A 95 -5.23 -8.62 3.80
C GLU A 95 -5.06 -9.91 4.60
N GLY A 96 -4.55 -9.84 5.83
CA GLY A 96 -4.26 -11.00 6.67
C GLY A 96 -3.04 -11.81 6.24
N LYS A 97 -2.23 -11.31 5.30
CA LYS A 97 -1.01 -11.95 4.80
C LYS A 97 0.19 -11.62 5.68
N PHE A 98 0.07 -11.93 6.98
CA PHE A 98 1.09 -11.61 7.98
C PHE A 98 2.46 -12.21 7.68
N ARG A 99 2.51 -13.40 7.07
CA ARG A 99 3.78 -14.08 6.72
C ARG A 99 4.51 -13.38 5.58
N GLU A 100 3.81 -13.03 4.51
CA GLU A 100 4.39 -12.24 3.42
C GLU A 100 4.83 -10.85 3.89
N ALA A 101 4.07 -10.23 4.80
CA ALA A 101 4.44 -8.96 5.41
C ALA A 101 5.75 -9.06 6.21
N LEU A 102 5.92 -10.16 6.96
CA LEU A 102 7.15 -10.41 7.72
C LEU A 102 8.33 -10.70 6.79
N ASP A 103 8.14 -11.52 5.75
CA ASP A 103 9.20 -11.85 4.79
C ASP A 103 9.73 -10.59 4.06
N GLU A 104 8.84 -9.68 3.65
CA GLU A 104 9.24 -8.39 3.07
C GLU A 104 9.96 -7.52 4.10
N LEU A 105 9.49 -7.49 5.34
CA LEU A 105 10.12 -6.70 6.39
C LEU A 105 11.51 -7.23 6.76
N ASP A 106 11.69 -8.54 6.86
CA ASP A 106 12.97 -9.20 7.12
C ASP A 106 13.97 -9.01 5.96
N LEU A 107 13.47 -8.83 4.73
CA LEU A 107 14.31 -8.50 3.57
C LEU A 107 14.90 -7.09 3.68
N TYR A 108 14.12 -6.12 4.15
CA TYR A 108 14.52 -4.70 4.17
C TYR A 108 15.15 -4.27 5.50
N LEU A 109 14.80 -4.86 6.64
CA LEU A 109 15.33 -4.53 7.98
C LEU A 109 16.88 -4.52 8.08
N PRO A 110 17.61 -5.49 7.48
CA PRO A 110 19.07 -5.51 7.54
C PRO A 110 19.74 -4.40 6.71
N SER A 111 18.98 -3.73 5.83
CA SER A 111 19.51 -2.71 4.93
C SER A 111 19.51 -1.34 5.60
N PHE A 112 20.58 -0.56 5.40
CA PHE A 112 20.59 0.86 5.76
C PHE A 112 19.59 1.63 4.86
N PRO A 113 18.76 2.55 5.38
CA PRO A 113 18.67 3.08 6.75
C PRO A 113 17.61 2.42 7.66
N PHE A 114 16.97 1.33 7.22
CA PHE A 114 15.78 0.75 7.88
C PHE A 114 16.07 0.12 9.25
N GLN A 115 17.31 -0.29 9.50
CA GLN A 115 17.75 -0.89 10.76
C GLN A 115 17.53 0.01 11.99
N GLU A 116 17.50 1.33 11.81
CA GLU A 116 17.30 2.29 12.91
C GLU A 116 15.85 2.75 13.04
N SER A 117 14.93 2.29 12.18
CA SER A 117 13.54 2.71 12.23
C SER A 117 12.79 1.97 13.36
N PRO A 118 12.40 2.67 14.45
CA PRO A 118 11.66 2.03 15.54
C PRO A 118 10.28 1.55 15.09
N PHE A 119 9.72 2.18 14.06
CA PHE A 119 8.41 1.80 13.51
C PHE A 119 8.47 0.45 12.80
N LEU A 120 9.49 0.23 11.95
CA LEU A 120 9.66 -1.05 11.25
C LEU A 120 9.91 -2.20 12.23
N LEU A 121 10.73 -1.98 13.25
CA LEU A 121 10.97 -2.96 14.32
C LEU A 121 9.68 -3.25 15.13
N ALA A 122 8.88 -2.23 15.44
CA ALA A 122 7.59 -2.43 16.12
C ALA A 122 6.61 -3.25 15.27
N TYR A 123 6.53 -2.98 13.95
CA TYR A 123 5.72 -3.80 13.04
C TYR A 123 6.21 -5.25 12.99
N ALA A 124 7.53 -5.50 12.96
CA ALA A 124 8.09 -6.85 13.00
C ALA A 124 7.64 -7.61 14.24
N GLY A 125 7.73 -6.95 15.40
CA GLY A 125 7.30 -7.50 16.69
C GLY A 125 5.80 -7.81 16.71
N LEU A 126 4.96 -6.87 16.26
CA LEU A 126 3.50 -7.05 16.22
C LEU A 126 3.07 -8.17 15.28
N ILE A 127 3.67 -8.26 14.08
CA ILE A 127 3.37 -9.30 13.10
C ILE A 127 3.85 -10.67 13.61
N SER A 128 5.06 -10.75 14.15
CA SER A 128 5.60 -11.98 14.74
C SER A 128 4.75 -12.47 15.91
N PHE A 129 4.32 -11.56 16.78
CA PHE A 129 3.43 -11.86 17.89
C PHE A 129 2.06 -12.36 17.40
N ARG A 130 1.49 -11.74 16.37
CA ARG A 130 0.22 -12.18 15.76
C ARG A 130 0.33 -13.59 15.17
N LEU A 131 1.43 -13.90 14.49
CA LEU A 131 1.70 -15.24 13.97
C LEU A 131 1.83 -16.26 15.10
N ALA A 132 2.52 -15.91 16.19
CA ALA A 132 2.67 -16.78 17.36
C ALA A 132 1.33 -17.06 18.07
N ILE A 133 0.48 -16.05 18.24
CA ILE A 133 -0.89 -16.23 18.78
C ILE A 133 -1.68 -17.18 17.89
N SER A 134 -1.68 -16.94 16.58
CA SER A 134 -2.46 -17.75 15.64
C SER A 134 -2.00 -19.22 15.65
N SER A 135 -0.68 -19.46 15.77
CA SER A 135 -0.13 -20.82 15.89
C SER A 135 -0.46 -21.53 17.22
N SER A 136 -0.78 -20.77 18.26
CA SER A 136 -1.14 -21.30 19.58
C SER A 136 -2.62 -21.69 19.64
N ASP A 137 -3.50 -20.95 18.98
CA ASP A 137 -4.93 -21.26 18.87
C ASP A 137 -5.16 -22.57 18.08
N ASP A 138 -4.38 -22.83 17.02
CA ASP A 138 -4.44 -24.09 16.26
C ASP A 138 -4.07 -25.32 17.11
N LYS A 139 -3.25 -25.16 18.15
CA LYS A 139 -2.87 -26.27 19.05
C LYS A 139 -3.95 -26.64 20.05
N ILE A 140 -4.92 -25.76 20.31
CA ILE A 140 -6.01 -26.01 21.26
C ILE A 140 -7.14 -26.82 20.60
N GLN A 141 -7.26 -26.80 19.26
CA GLN A 141 -8.29 -27.57 18.56
C GLN A 141 -7.92 -29.05 18.31
N CYS A 142 -6.63 -29.42 18.40
CA CYS A 142 -6.17 -30.80 18.16
C CYS A 142 -6.09 -31.67 19.44
N THR A 143 -6.64 -31.21 20.56
CA THR A 143 -6.75 -32.01 21.79
C THR A 143 -8.22 -32.30 22.10
N PHE A 144 -8.86 -33.15 21.30
CA PHE A 144 -10.07 -33.90 21.68
C PHE A 144 -10.08 -35.26 21.00
#